data_AF-A0A7D5C5V4-F1
#
_entry.id   AF-A0A7D5C5V4-F1
#
_cell.length_a   1.000
_cell.length_b   1.000
_cell.length_c   1.000
_cell.angle_alpha   90.00
_cell.angle_beta   90.00
_cell.angle_gamma   90.00
#
_symmetry.space_group_name_H-M   'P 1'
#
loop_
_entity.id
_entity.type
_entity.pdbx_description
1 polymer ?
#
loop_
_entity_poly.entity_id
_entity_poly.type
_entity_poly.pdbx_seq_one_letter_code
_entity_poly.pdbx_strand_id
1 'polypeptide(L)' 'MADGEHRGLLTEREREILKGEADVSDNYRYRVISRVRTKIDNLGEDADILANNQKDLFEELRDVVCDERQ' A
#
# COMPACT_ATOMS: atom_id res chain seq x y z
N MET A 1 6.41 6.73 21.75
CA MET A 1 5.94 5.66 20.85
C MET A 1 6.65 5.90 19.54
N ALA A 2 7.33 4.89 18.97
CA ALA A 2 8.27 5.10 17.87
C ALA A 2 7.63 5.97 16.77
N ASP A 3 8.23 7.13 16.54
CA ASP A 3 8.00 8.04 15.41
C ASP A 3 8.24 7.27 14.11
N GLY A 4 7.24 6.49 13.71
CA GLY A 4 7.19 5.85 12.42
C GLY A 4 6.90 6.93 11.39
N GLU A 5 7.95 7.33 10.69
CA GLU A 5 7.88 7.94 9.36
C GLU A 5 6.65 7.41 8.60
N HIS A 6 5.78 8.32 8.17
CA HIS A 6 4.42 7.97 7.76
C HIS A 6 4.48 6.96 6.61
N ARG A 7 4.10 5.70 6.88
CA ARG A 7 4.14 4.63 5.87
C ARG A 7 2.97 4.76 4.90
N GLY A 8 3.22 4.51 3.62
CA GLY A 8 2.16 4.27 2.64
C GLY A 8 1.46 2.91 2.85
N LEU A 9 1.01 2.28 1.76
CA LEU A 9 0.25 1.02 1.80
C LEU A 9 0.97 -0.14 2.53
N LEU A 10 2.27 -0.26 2.30
CA LEU A 10 3.09 -1.37 2.78
C LEU A 10 3.93 -0.98 3.99
N THR A 11 4.08 -1.92 4.93
CA THR A 11 5.13 -1.85 5.95
C THR A 11 6.48 -2.22 5.35
N GLU A 12 7.58 -1.90 6.05
CA GLU A 12 8.93 -2.31 5.63
C GLU A 12 9.04 -3.82 5.48
N ARG A 13 8.53 -4.57 6.47
CA ARG A 13 8.56 -6.03 6.43
C ARG A 13 7.75 -6.61 5.28
N GLU A 14 6.60 -6.02 4.95
CA GLU A 14 5.80 -6.44 3.80
C GLU A 14 6.56 -6.18 2.49
N ARG A 15 7.30 -5.07 2.39
CA ARG A 15 8.18 -4.80 1.23
C ARG A 15 9.24 -5.88 1.07
N GLU A 16 9.97 -6.21 2.14
CA GLU A 16 11.00 -7.27 2.11
C GLU A 16 10.43 -8.61 1.65
N ILE A 17 9.28 -9.01 2.19
CA ILE A 17 8.62 -10.29 1.85
C ILE A 17 8.16 -10.31 0.38
N LEU A 18 7.58 -9.21 -0.10
CA LEU A 18 7.12 -9.12 -1.49
C LEU A 18 8.28 -9.12 -2.48
N LYS A 19 9.41 -8.49 -2.14
CA LYS A 19 10.65 -8.51 -2.92
C LYS A 19 11.39 -9.86 -2.89
N GLY A 20 11.00 -10.77 -1.99
CA GLY A 20 11.70 -12.05 -1.79
C GLY A 20 13.01 -11.92 -1.01
N GLU A 21 13.23 -10.79 -0.34
CA GLU A 21 14.43 -10.53 0.49
C GLU A 21 14.30 -11.16 1.88
N ALA A 22 13.09 -11.53 2.29
CA ALA A 22 12.82 -12.19 3.56
C ALA A 22 12.73 -13.72 3.40
N ASP A 23 13.53 -14.45 4.18
CA ASP A 23 13.42 -15.91 4.31
C ASP A 23 12.20 -16.25 5.17
N VAL A 24 11.10 -16.62 4.52
CA VAL A 24 9.83 -17.00 5.14
C VAL A 24 9.17 -18.13 4.38
N SER A 25 8.32 -18.92 5.05
CA SER A 25 7.59 -20.00 4.38
C SER A 25 6.62 -19.48 3.33
N ASP A 26 6.37 -20.30 2.29
CA ASP A 26 5.41 -19.99 1.23
C ASP A 26 4.01 -19.68 1.76
N ASN A 27 3.58 -20.41 2.80
CA ASN A 27 2.30 -20.18 3.44
C ASN A 27 2.23 -18.79 4.11
N TYR A 28 3.33 -18.35 4.72
CA TYR A 28 3.37 -17.01 5.31
C TYR A 28 3.44 -15.93 4.24
N ARG A 29 4.24 -16.12 3.19
CA ARG A 29 4.28 -15.22 2.02
C ARG A 29 2.90 -15.07 1.37
N TYR A 30 2.17 -16.19 1.20
CA TYR A 30 0.81 -16.17 0.69
C TYR A 30 -0.14 -15.35 1.57
N ARG A 31 -0.07 -15.53 2.90
CA ARG A 31 -0.87 -14.73 3.85
C ARG A 31 -0.57 -13.23 3.73
N VAL A 32 0.70 -12.86 3.56
CA VAL A 32 1.09 -11.46 3.35
C VAL A 32 0.50 -10.91 2.07
N ILE A 33 0.60 -11.65 0.95
CA ILE A 33 -0.01 -11.25 -0.33
C ILE A 33 -1.53 -11.06 -0.17
N SER A 34 -2.21 -12.00 0.50
CA SER A 34 -3.65 -11.90 0.76
C SER A 34 -4.00 -10.65 1.56
N ARG A 35 -3.21 -10.33 2.60
CA ARG A 35 -3.41 -9.11 3.39
C ARG A 35 -3.21 -7.85 2.56
N VAL A 36 -2.20 -7.83 1.69
CA VAL A 36 -1.92 -6.69 0.81
C VAL A 36 -3.05 -6.48 -0.19
N ARG A 37 -3.68 -7.55 -0.71
CA ARG A 37 -4.88 -7.43 -1.54
C ARG A 37 -6.02 -6.72 -0.82
N THR A 38 -6.32 -7.12 0.41
CA THR A 38 -7.34 -6.43 1.23
C THR A 38 -6.99 -4.96 1.46
N LYS A 39 -5.70 -4.62 1.64
CA LYS A 39 -5.30 -3.21 1.76
C LYS A 39 -5.52 -2.42 0.45
N ILE A 40 -5.31 -3.05 -0.71
CA ILE A 40 -5.60 -2.43 -2.01
C ILE A 40 -7.11 -2.18 -2.15
N ASP A 41 -7.95 -3.14 -1.77
CA ASP A 41 -9.41 -2.97 -1.79
C ASP A 41 -9.82 -1.77 -0.91
N ASN A 42 -9.29 -1.69 0.32
CA ASN A 42 -9.54 -0.56 1.22
C ASN A 42 -9.02 0.78 0.68
N LEU A 43 -7.88 0.78 -0.03
CA LEU A 43 -7.35 1.99 -0.66
C LEU A 43 -8.32 2.55 -1.71
N GLY A 44 -9.11 1.69 -2.37
CA GLY A 44 -10.19 2.12 -3.25
C GLY A 44 -11.26 2.93 -2.50
N GLU A 45 -11.70 2.44 -1.34
CA GLU A 45 -12.64 3.16 -0.47
C GLU A 45 -12.07 4.50 0.00
N ASP A 46 -10.79 4.50 0.41
CA ASP A 46 -10.09 5.73 0.81
C ASP A 46 -10.01 6.72 -0.36
N ALA A 47 -9.72 6.25 -1.58
CA ALA A 47 -9.67 7.08 -2.77
C ALA A 47 -11.03 7.70 -3.10
N ASP A 48 -12.14 6.96 -2.95
CA ASP A 48 -13.50 7.49 -3.11
C ASP A 48 -13.80 8.59 -2.08
N ILE A 49 -13.36 8.41 -0.82
CA ILE A 49 -13.50 9.43 0.22
C ILE A 49 -12.73 10.70 -0.17
N LEU A 50 -11.48 10.57 -0.63
CA LEU A 50 -10.67 11.69 -1.08
C LEU A 50 -11.32 12.40 -2.28
N ALA A 51 -11.75 11.66 -3.30
CA ALA A 51 -12.37 12.22 -4.50
C ALA A 51 -13.61 13.07 -4.18
N ASN A 52 -14.40 12.66 -3.18
CA ASN A 52 -15.63 13.34 -2.79
C ASN A 52 -15.42 14.52 -1.83
N ASN A 53 -14.36 14.49 -1.00
CA ASN A 53 -14.19 15.44 0.11
C ASN A 53 -12.96 16.37 -0.04
N GLN A 54 -11.88 15.90 -0.66
CA GLN A 54 -10.59 16.60 -0.79
C GLN A 54 -9.95 16.24 -2.13
N LYS A 55 -10.42 16.88 -3.21
CA LYS A 55 -10.04 16.51 -4.58
C LYS A 55 -8.54 16.67 -4.86
N ASP A 56 -7.90 17.68 -4.30
CA ASP A 56 -6.45 17.90 -4.39
C ASP A 56 -5.65 16.67 -3.92
N LEU A 57 -5.98 16.11 -2.75
CA LEU A 57 -5.33 14.90 -2.23
C LEU A 57 -5.60 13.66 -3.08
N PHE A 58 -6.80 13.55 -3.67
CA PHE A 58 -7.11 12.47 -4.60
C PHE A 58 -6.27 12.55 -5.89
N GLU A 59 -6.12 13.75 -6.46
CA GLU A 59 -5.29 13.96 -7.64
C GLU A 59 -3.82 13.65 -7.32
N GLU A 60 -3.29 14.09 -6.17
CA GLU A 60 -1.93 13.72 -5.71
C GLU A 60 -1.74 12.21 -5.58
N LEU A 61 -2.69 11.50 -4.94
CA LEU A 61 -2.65 10.05 -4.81
C LEU A 61 -2.66 9.39 -6.20
N ARG A 62 -3.56 9.83 -7.08
CA ARG A 62 -3.69 9.29 -8.43
C ARG A 62 -2.41 9.53 -9.22
N ASP A 63 -1.82 10.70 -9.14
CA ASP A 63 -0.59 11.03 -9.86
C ASP A 63 0.55 10.11 -9.36
N VAL A 64 0.75 9.92 -8.06
CA VAL A 64 1.81 9.02 -7.55
C VAL A 64 1.61 7.54 -7.96
N VAL A 65 0.36 7.09 -8.14
CA VAL A 65 0.04 5.70 -8.49
C VAL A 65 -0.02 5.47 -10.00
N CYS A 66 -0.56 6.42 -10.75
CA CYS A 66 -0.86 6.33 -12.18
C CYS A 66 0.14 7.05 -13.07
N ASP A 67 1.00 7.94 -12.56
CA ASP A 67 2.14 8.39 -13.37
C ASP A 67 2.98 7.16 -13.68
N GLU A 68 3.03 6.86 -14.97
CA GLU A 68 3.89 5.86 -15.55
C GLU A 68 5.33 6.30 -15.26
N ARG A 69 5.86 5.86 -14.11
CA ARG A 69 7.30 5.78 -13.89
C ARG A 69 7.85 4.80 -14.93
N GLN A 70 8.01 5.29 -16.16
CA GLN A 70 8.78 4.70 -17.25
C GLN A 70 10.24 4.52 -16.82
#